data_AF-A0A1I6SV38-F1
#
_entry.id   AF-A0A1I6SV38-F1
#
_cell.length_a   1.000
_cell.length_b   1.000
_cell.length_c   1.000
_cell.angle_alpha   90.00
_cell.angle_beta   90.00
_cell.angle_gamma   90.00
#
_symmetry.space_group_name_H-M   'P 1'
#
loop_
_entity.id
_entity.type
_entity.pdbx_description
1 polymer ?
#
loop_
_entity_poly.entity_id
_entity_poly.type
_entity_poly.pdbx_seq_one_letter_code
_entity_poly.pdbx_strand_id
1 'polypeptide(L)'
;MLRTLAAIGTDGDRRYAGDMAALWLRFQAQAAEVTADRALALRARDAIAPHEGRWAVALYGYDIGGPMALWRGVAEAALGDRDAAVAAFEAAAGSADALGARPWALEARTRLAAALTVRGGPGDTARAAELRDRVRAEAAALGLATGGPLPAANVFRPGDGAAGEEGVWTLTYDGVTVHVPDAKGLHDLRQLIANPGTGIPATSLLSPDPGAPVPPGADPVLDDEARARYQRHLAALDEEIDRAAALGRDEKATALDAERAALVAELRAAAGLAGRPRRLGDAAERARKTVTARIRDTLRKLDVRHPALAAHLRASVTTGTHCTYRPAEPAHFRL
;
A
#
# COMPACT_ATOMS: atom_id res chain seq x y z
N MET A 1 6.94 -10.87 42.39
CA MET A 1 8.09 -10.45 41.56
C MET A 1 9.26 -11.36 41.91
N LEU A 2 9.87 -12.01 40.91
CA LEU A 2 11.14 -12.77 40.99
C LEU A 2 11.12 -14.13 41.70
N ARG A 3 10.78 -15.19 40.96
CA ARG A 3 11.60 -16.42 40.79
C ARG A 3 10.80 -17.56 40.12
N THR A 4 10.37 -17.33 38.88
CA THR A 4 10.24 -18.42 37.89
C THR A 4 10.37 -17.82 36.48
N LEU A 5 11.46 -17.07 36.29
CA LEU A 5 11.88 -16.42 35.03
C LEU A 5 13.27 -16.94 34.62
N ALA A 6 13.43 -18.25 34.58
CA ALA A 6 14.70 -18.85 34.15
C ALA A 6 14.47 -20.22 33.50
N ALA A 7 14.08 -20.20 32.23
CA ALA A 7 14.43 -21.20 31.20
C ALA A 7 13.82 -20.75 29.87
N ILE A 8 14.52 -19.84 29.17
CA ILE A 8 14.22 -19.47 27.80
C ILE A 8 15.08 -20.36 26.88
N GLY A 9 14.41 -21.11 26.01
CA GLY A 9 15.00 -21.75 24.83
C GLY A 9 15.26 -23.24 24.98
N THR A 10 14.39 -24.08 24.41
CA THR A 10 14.59 -24.83 23.15
C THR A 10 13.44 -25.82 22.98
N ASP A 11 12.98 -25.97 21.74
CA ASP A 11 12.03 -27.00 21.29
C ASP A 11 10.53 -26.81 21.58
N GLY A 12 9.71 -27.45 20.74
CA GLY A 12 8.30 -27.15 20.44
C GLY A 12 7.29 -27.15 21.61
N ASP A 13 6.08 -26.67 21.30
CA ASP A 13 4.91 -26.57 22.19
C ASP A 13 4.79 -25.26 23.01
N ARG A 14 4.89 -24.10 22.34
CA ARG A 14 4.42 -22.82 22.93
C ARG A 14 2.89 -22.83 23.02
N ARG A 15 2.37 -23.43 24.09
CA ARG A 15 1.02 -23.14 24.60
C ARG A 15 1.01 -21.69 25.04
N TYR A 16 0.45 -20.83 24.19
CA TYR A 16 0.04 -19.49 24.62
C TYR A 16 -0.77 -19.65 25.92
N ALA A 17 -0.54 -18.74 26.87
CA ALA A 17 -1.39 -18.68 28.06
C ALA A 17 -2.87 -18.73 27.60
N GLY A 18 -3.71 -19.50 28.30
CA GLY A 18 -5.06 -19.84 27.82
C GLY A 18 -5.93 -18.62 27.51
N ASP A 19 -5.59 -17.46 28.08
CA ASP A 19 -6.19 -16.15 27.82
C ASP A 19 -5.88 -15.57 26.43
N MET A 20 -4.84 -16.03 25.74
CA MET A 20 -4.44 -15.60 24.39
C MET A 20 -4.78 -16.63 23.30
N ALA A 21 -5.16 -17.85 23.67
CA ALA A 21 -5.33 -18.97 22.73
C ALA A 21 -6.38 -18.66 21.64
N ALA A 22 -7.54 -18.11 22.02
CA ALA A 22 -8.60 -17.76 21.07
C ALA A 22 -8.15 -16.68 20.06
N LEU A 23 -7.38 -15.70 20.53
CA LEU A 23 -6.82 -14.64 19.68
C LEU A 23 -5.82 -15.22 18.67
N TRP A 24 -4.96 -16.15 19.13
CA TRP A 24 -3.99 -16.83 18.28
C TRP A 24 -4.67 -17.68 17.19
N LEU A 25 -5.70 -18.44 17.53
CA LEU A 25 -6.45 -19.25 16.56
C LEU A 25 -7.11 -18.39 15.47
N ARG A 26 -7.73 -17.26 15.86
CA ARG A 26 -8.26 -16.27 14.91
C ARG A 26 -7.16 -15.78 13.96
N PHE A 27 -6.02 -15.36 14.51
CA PHE A 27 -4.92 -14.83 13.71
C PHE A 27 -4.30 -15.87 12.78
N GLN A 28 -4.23 -17.14 13.16
CA GLN A 28 -3.77 -18.20 12.27
C GLN A 28 -4.71 -18.39 11.08
N ALA A 29 -6.04 -18.37 11.28
CA ALA A 29 -7.00 -18.46 10.19
C ALA A 29 -6.92 -17.25 9.24
N GLN A 30 -6.84 -16.03 9.79
CA GLN A 30 -6.70 -14.80 9.01
C GLN A 30 -5.37 -14.75 8.24
N ALA A 31 -4.28 -15.18 8.87
CA ALA A 31 -2.99 -15.29 8.21
C ALA A 31 -3.05 -16.28 7.05
N ALA A 32 -3.69 -17.44 7.23
CA ALA A 32 -3.87 -18.42 6.17
C ALA A 32 -4.66 -17.87 4.97
N GLU A 33 -5.69 -17.07 5.22
CA GLU A 33 -6.46 -16.38 4.17
C GLU A 33 -5.60 -15.38 3.39
N VAL A 34 -4.84 -14.53 4.09
CA VAL A 34 -4.04 -13.47 3.46
C VAL A 34 -2.84 -14.03 2.69
N THR A 35 -2.21 -15.09 3.19
CA THR A 35 -1.02 -15.69 2.56
C THR A 35 -1.35 -16.76 1.54
N ALA A 36 -2.61 -17.23 1.49
CA ALA A 36 -3.03 -18.43 0.76
C ALA A 36 -2.18 -19.67 1.10
N ASP A 37 -1.63 -19.73 2.31
CA ASP A 37 -0.85 -20.88 2.79
C ASP A 37 -1.78 -22.02 3.21
N ARG A 38 -1.87 -23.03 2.34
CA ARG A 38 -2.67 -24.23 2.56
C ARG A 38 -2.27 -25.01 3.82
N ALA A 39 -0.97 -25.09 4.13
CA ALA A 39 -0.50 -25.82 5.31
C ALA A 39 -0.85 -25.06 6.60
N LEU A 40 -0.80 -23.73 6.58
CA LEU A 40 -1.30 -22.91 7.67
C LEU A 40 -2.82 -23.03 7.82
N ALA A 41 -3.57 -23.05 6.72
CA ALA A 41 -5.02 -23.24 6.75
C ALA A 41 -5.44 -24.59 7.36
N LEU A 42 -4.75 -25.68 7.02
CA LEU A 42 -4.96 -27.00 7.64
C LEU A 42 -4.72 -26.96 9.15
N ARG A 43 -3.59 -26.39 9.57
CA ARG A 43 -3.27 -26.25 11.01
C ARG A 43 -4.30 -25.40 11.74
N ALA A 44 -4.73 -24.29 11.16
CA ALA A 44 -5.75 -23.43 11.74
C ALA A 44 -7.08 -24.17 11.89
N ARG A 45 -7.55 -24.86 10.84
CA ARG A 45 -8.77 -25.68 10.88
C ARG A 45 -8.72 -26.71 11.99
N ASP A 46 -7.64 -27.50 12.04
CA ASP A 46 -7.50 -28.59 13.01
C ASP A 46 -7.39 -28.06 14.45
N ALA A 47 -6.73 -26.92 14.64
CA ALA A 47 -6.62 -26.27 15.94
C ALA A 47 -7.93 -25.59 16.40
N ILE A 48 -8.79 -25.16 15.46
CA ILE A 48 -10.10 -24.56 15.76
C ILE A 48 -11.16 -25.62 16.07
N ALA A 49 -11.08 -26.82 15.47
CA ALA A 49 -12.10 -27.87 15.59
C ALA A 49 -12.52 -28.20 17.05
N PRO A 50 -11.62 -28.29 18.05
CA PRO A 50 -12.01 -28.54 19.45
C PRO A 50 -12.82 -27.40 20.10
N HIS A 51 -12.87 -26.23 19.46
CA HIS A 51 -13.53 -25.03 19.94
C HIS A 51 -14.81 -24.71 19.17
N GLU A 52 -15.29 -25.63 18.33
CA GLU A 52 -16.58 -25.48 17.65
C GLU A 52 -17.73 -25.21 18.62
N GLY A 53 -18.65 -24.34 18.21
CA GLY A 53 -19.76 -23.87 19.04
C GLY A 53 -19.37 -22.84 20.12
N ARG A 54 -18.09 -22.52 20.30
CA ARG A 54 -17.63 -21.49 21.25
C ARG A 54 -17.38 -20.15 20.57
N TRP A 55 -17.25 -19.11 21.38
CA TRP A 55 -16.82 -17.78 20.97
C TRP A 55 -15.32 -17.60 21.22
N ALA A 56 -14.65 -16.90 20.31
CA ALA A 56 -13.29 -16.43 20.50
C ALA A 56 -13.28 -15.32 21.53
N VAL A 57 -13.02 -15.68 22.79
CA VAL A 57 -12.89 -14.74 23.90
C VAL A 57 -11.45 -14.81 24.38
N ALA A 58 -10.75 -13.68 24.31
CA ALA A 58 -9.36 -13.56 24.71
C ALA A 58 -9.15 -12.37 25.64
N LEU A 59 -7.96 -12.29 26.23
CA LEU A 59 -7.54 -11.19 27.11
C LEU A 59 -8.56 -10.95 28.22
N TYR A 60 -8.94 -11.98 28.97
CA TYR A 60 -9.91 -11.85 30.07
C TYR A 60 -11.27 -11.25 29.66
N GLY A 61 -11.67 -11.40 28.38
CA GLY A 61 -12.94 -10.88 27.86
C GLY A 61 -12.86 -9.50 27.21
N TYR A 62 -11.67 -8.88 27.17
CA TYR A 62 -11.48 -7.62 26.44
C TYR A 62 -11.56 -7.78 24.92
N ASP A 63 -11.19 -8.94 24.39
CA ASP A 63 -11.38 -9.28 22.97
C ASP A 63 -12.49 -10.32 22.84
N ILE A 64 -13.58 -9.91 22.18
CA ILE A 64 -14.65 -10.80 21.71
C ILE A 64 -14.51 -10.90 20.21
N GLY A 65 -13.66 -11.82 19.77
CA GLY A 65 -13.32 -12.08 18.38
C GLY A 65 -14.33 -12.90 17.60
N GLY A 66 -15.61 -12.94 17.98
CA GLY A 66 -16.65 -13.62 17.20
C GLY A 66 -16.75 -15.14 17.40
N PRO A 67 -17.71 -15.81 16.75
CA PRO A 67 -17.87 -17.26 16.83
C PRO A 67 -16.67 -18.01 16.24
N MET A 68 -16.22 -19.10 16.86
CA MET A 68 -15.14 -19.93 16.31
C MET A 68 -15.51 -20.54 14.95
N ALA A 69 -16.79 -20.74 14.68
CA ALA A 69 -17.30 -21.15 13.38
C ALA A 69 -16.92 -20.17 12.26
N LEU A 70 -16.81 -18.87 12.56
CA LEU A 70 -16.38 -17.86 11.59
C LEU A 70 -14.95 -18.15 11.12
N TRP A 71 -14.04 -18.37 12.07
CA TRP A 71 -12.63 -18.63 11.80
C TRP A 71 -12.41 -20.00 11.16
N ARG A 72 -13.24 -20.99 11.50
CA ARG A 72 -13.30 -22.25 10.74
C ARG A 72 -13.66 -21.98 9.28
N GLY A 73 -14.71 -21.22 9.01
CA GLY A 73 -15.11 -20.87 7.64
C GLY A 73 -14.01 -20.17 6.85
N VAL A 74 -13.25 -19.28 7.50
CA VAL A 74 -12.06 -18.65 6.90
C VAL A 74 -11.00 -19.69 6.50
N ALA A 75 -10.71 -20.64 7.39
CA ALA A 75 -9.75 -21.71 7.10
C ALA A 75 -10.24 -22.63 5.97
N GLU A 76 -11.51 -23.05 5.98
CA GLU A 76 -12.09 -23.90 4.92
C GLU A 76 -12.09 -23.18 3.56
N ALA A 77 -12.41 -21.88 3.55
CA ALA A 77 -12.35 -21.05 2.34
C ALA A 77 -10.93 -20.98 1.77
N ALA A 78 -9.92 -20.81 2.62
CA ALA A 78 -8.50 -20.84 2.22
C ALA A 78 -8.05 -22.22 1.72
N LEU A 79 -8.66 -23.31 2.22
CA LEU A 79 -8.45 -24.67 1.72
C LEU A 79 -9.17 -24.96 0.40
N GLY A 80 -10.06 -24.06 -0.04
CA GLY A 80 -10.88 -24.25 -1.23
C GLY A 80 -12.06 -25.21 -1.02
N ASP A 81 -12.36 -25.62 0.21
CA ASP A 81 -13.54 -26.43 0.53
C ASP A 81 -14.76 -25.52 0.63
N ARG A 82 -15.42 -25.34 -0.51
CA ARG A 82 -16.52 -24.39 -0.70
C ARG A 82 -17.75 -24.74 0.13
N ASP A 83 -18.06 -26.04 0.26
CA ASP A 83 -19.22 -26.48 1.02
C ASP A 83 -18.98 -26.38 2.52
N ALA A 84 -17.79 -26.77 3.00
CA ALA A 84 -17.43 -26.60 4.40
C ALA A 84 -17.37 -25.12 4.80
N ALA A 85 -16.86 -24.25 3.93
CA ALA A 85 -16.84 -22.80 4.17
C ALA A 85 -18.25 -22.21 4.30
N VAL A 86 -19.16 -22.56 3.37
CA VAL A 86 -20.57 -22.11 3.43
C VAL A 86 -21.22 -22.57 4.74
N ALA A 87 -21.11 -23.86 5.08
CA ALA A 87 -21.71 -24.41 6.30
C ALA A 87 -21.16 -23.74 7.56
N ALA A 88 -19.85 -23.47 7.61
CA ALA A 88 -19.22 -22.80 8.74
C ALA A 88 -19.67 -21.34 8.88
N PHE A 89 -19.82 -20.59 7.78
CA PHE A 89 -20.32 -19.22 7.83
C PHE A 89 -21.83 -19.15 8.18
N GLU A 90 -22.64 -20.12 7.78
CA GLU A 90 -24.03 -20.25 8.24
C GLU A 90 -24.09 -20.50 9.75
N ALA A 91 -23.28 -21.43 10.26
CA ALA A 91 -23.18 -21.68 11.70
C ALA A 91 -22.70 -20.45 12.48
N ALA A 92 -21.74 -19.69 11.92
CA ALA A 92 -21.27 -18.44 12.50
C ALA A 92 -22.38 -17.37 12.57
N ALA A 93 -23.15 -17.19 11.49
CA ALA A 93 -24.26 -16.25 11.45
C ALA A 93 -25.35 -16.64 12.47
N GLY A 94 -25.71 -17.93 12.55
CA GLY A 94 -26.67 -18.42 13.53
C GLY A 94 -26.20 -18.26 14.98
N SER A 95 -24.92 -18.50 15.26
CA SER A 95 -24.34 -18.26 16.59
C SER A 95 -24.35 -16.78 16.97
N ALA A 96 -24.01 -15.90 16.04
CA ALA A 96 -24.04 -14.45 16.25
C ALA A 96 -25.47 -13.92 16.47
N ASP A 97 -26.46 -14.44 15.74
CA ASP A 97 -27.88 -14.12 15.94
C ASP A 97 -28.36 -14.55 17.32
N ALA A 98 -28.02 -15.77 17.76
CA ALA A 98 -28.41 -16.29 19.06
C ALA A 98 -27.86 -15.45 20.22
N LEU A 99 -26.67 -14.86 20.08
CA LEU A 99 -26.08 -13.96 21.07
C LEU A 99 -26.58 -12.51 20.94
N GLY A 100 -27.33 -12.17 19.89
CA GLY A 100 -27.71 -10.79 19.57
C GLY A 100 -26.51 -9.92 19.14
N ALA A 101 -25.41 -10.54 18.73
CA ALA A 101 -24.15 -9.89 18.37
C ALA A 101 -24.20 -9.41 16.90
N ARG A 102 -25.00 -8.37 16.64
CA ARG A 102 -25.31 -7.87 15.29
C ARG A 102 -24.08 -7.60 14.41
N PRO A 103 -22.97 -6.98 14.89
CA PRO A 103 -21.78 -6.79 14.06
C PRO A 103 -21.14 -8.11 13.59
N TRP A 104 -21.13 -9.14 14.44
CA TRP A 104 -20.62 -10.47 14.08
C TRP A 104 -21.55 -11.22 13.13
N ALA A 105 -22.87 -11.00 13.24
CA ALA A 105 -23.84 -11.56 12.30
C ALA A 105 -23.69 -10.92 10.91
N LEU A 106 -23.40 -9.62 10.83
CA LEU A 106 -23.06 -8.93 9.58
C LEU A 106 -21.77 -9.46 8.94
N GLU A 107 -20.71 -9.61 9.72
CA GLU A 107 -19.43 -10.17 9.24
C GLU A 107 -19.62 -11.59 8.68
N ALA A 108 -20.28 -12.47 9.44
CA ALA A 108 -20.54 -13.83 9.01
C ALA A 108 -21.39 -13.91 7.73
N ARG A 109 -22.44 -13.08 7.60
CA ARG A 109 -23.29 -13.03 6.40
C ARG A 109 -22.57 -12.45 5.19
N THR A 110 -21.67 -11.50 5.39
CA THR A 110 -20.83 -10.94 4.32
C THR A 110 -19.92 -12.02 3.74
N ARG A 111 -19.25 -12.79 4.63
CA ARG A 111 -18.40 -13.92 4.23
C ARG A 111 -19.21 -15.07 3.63
N LEU A 112 -20.39 -15.37 4.15
CA LEU A 112 -21.32 -16.35 3.56
C LEU A 112 -21.71 -15.97 2.13
N ALA A 113 -22.08 -14.72 1.87
CA ALA A 113 -22.42 -14.26 0.53
C ALA A 113 -21.25 -14.39 -0.45
N ALA A 114 -20.02 -14.11 0.01
CA ALA A 114 -18.80 -14.34 -0.77
C ALA A 114 -18.57 -15.83 -1.05
N ALA A 115 -18.69 -16.69 -0.04
CA ALA A 115 -18.51 -18.14 -0.17
C ALA A 115 -19.54 -18.76 -1.13
N LEU A 116 -20.81 -18.37 -1.06
CA LEU A 116 -21.87 -18.79 -1.98
C LEU A 116 -21.55 -18.39 -3.43
N THR A 117 -21.01 -17.20 -3.64
CA THR A 117 -20.61 -16.73 -4.97
C THR A 117 -19.47 -17.57 -5.55
N VAL A 118 -18.50 -17.95 -4.71
CA VAL A 118 -17.39 -18.82 -5.11
C VAL A 118 -17.86 -20.26 -5.33
N ARG A 119 -18.83 -20.75 -4.56
CA ARG A 119 -19.42 -22.08 -4.71
C ARG A 119 -20.16 -22.21 -6.04
N GLY A 120 -21.03 -21.26 -6.35
CA GLY A 120 -21.74 -21.18 -7.63
C GLY A 120 -22.75 -22.32 -7.86
N GLY A 121 -23.30 -22.91 -6.80
CA GLY A 121 -24.33 -23.93 -6.88
C GLY A 121 -25.71 -23.37 -7.24
N PRO A 122 -26.71 -24.23 -7.50
CA PRO A 122 -28.07 -23.81 -7.81
C PRO A 122 -28.67 -22.94 -6.70
N GLY A 123 -29.09 -21.72 -7.04
CA GLY A 123 -29.68 -20.76 -6.09
C GLY A 123 -28.68 -19.91 -5.30
N ASP A 124 -27.38 -20.21 -5.35
CA ASP A 124 -26.35 -19.47 -4.60
C ASP A 124 -26.27 -18.00 -5.01
N THR A 125 -26.41 -17.70 -6.31
CA THR A 125 -26.38 -16.31 -6.82
C THR A 125 -27.51 -15.47 -6.22
N ALA A 126 -28.73 -16.03 -6.20
CA ALA A 126 -29.90 -15.34 -5.64
C ALA A 126 -29.75 -15.17 -4.13
N ARG A 127 -29.31 -16.23 -3.43
CA ARG A 127 -29.09 -16.21 -1.99
C ARG A 127 -28.00 -15.23 -1.57
N ALA A 128 -26.89 -15.18 -2.31
CA ALA A 128 -25.81 -14.23 -2.07
C ALA A 128 -26.27 -12.77 -2.29
N ALA A 129 -27.12 -12.51 -3.29
CA ALA A 129 -27.70 -11.18 -3.51
C ALA A 129 -28.60 -10.76 -2.33
N GLU A 130 -29.52 -11.64 -1.91
CA GLU A 130 -30.40 -11.40 -0.75
C GLU A 130 -29.60 -11.09 0.53
N LEU A 131 -28.54 -11.87 0.79
CA LEU A 131 -27.67 -11.66 1.95
C LEU A 131 -26.95 -10.31 1.88
N ARG A 132 -26.46 -9.90 0.70
CA ARG A 132 -25.81 -8.59 0.53
C ARG A 132 -26.77 -7.44 0.79
N ASP A 133 -28.01 -7.53 0.31
CA ASP A 133 -29.02 -6.49 0.52
C ASP A 133 -29.41 -6.39 2.00
N ARG A 134 -29.55 -7.54 2.68
CA ARG A 134 -29.80 -7.57 4.13
C ARG A 134 -28.64 -6.97 4.93
N VAL A 135 -27.40 -7.34 4.60
CA VAL A 135 -26.19 -6.78 5.22
C VAL A 135 -26.14 -5.26 5.02
N ARG A 136 -26.44 -4.77 3.81
CA ARG A 136 -26.51 -3.34 3.48
C ARG A 136 -27.52 -2.61 4.35
N ALA A 137 -28.75 -3.11 4.42
CA ALA A 137 -29.80 -2.50 5.21
C ALA A 137 -29.46 -2.49 6.71
N GLU A 138 -28.97 -3.61 7.24
CA GLU A 138 -28.69 -3.74 8.67
C GLU A 138 -27.45 -2.95 9.12
N ALA A 139 -26.39 -2.86 8.33
CA ALA A 139 -25.26 -2.02 8.70
C ALA A 139 -25.60 -0.52 8.62
N ALA A 140 -26.39 -0.11 7.61
CA ALA A 140 -26.92 1.25 7.56
C ALA A 140 -27.75 1.60 8.81
N ALA A 141 -28.59 0.66 9.28
CA ALA A 141 -29.36 0.84 10.52
C ALA A 141 -28.47 0.89 11.79
N LEU A 142 -27.27 0.31 11.74
CA LEU A 142 -26.28 0.38 12.84
C LEU A 142 -25.37 1.60 12.76
N GLY A 143 -25.46 2.42 11.71
CA GLY A 143 -24.48 3.47 11.43
C GLY A 143 -23.08 2.90 11.17
N LEU A 144 -22.97 1.60 10.96
CA LEU A 144 -21.75 0.98 10.46
C LEU A 144 -21.70 1.32 8.99
N ALA A 145 -20.57 1.85 8.53
CA ALA A 145 -20.27 1.70 7.12
C ALA A 145 -20.31 0.18 6.88
N THR A 146 -21.37 -0.33 6.22
CA THR A 146 -21.22 -1.59 5.50
C THR A 146 -19.94 -1.41 4.75
N GLY A 147 -18.98 -2.30 4.95
CA GLY A 147 -17.89 -2.40 4.02
C GLY A 147 -18.50 -2.44 2.62
N GLY A 148 -18.46 -1.31 1.92
CA GLY A 148 -17.96 -1.34 0.57
C GLY A 148 -16.70 -2.20 0.62
N PRO A 149 -16.42 -2.97 -0.44
CA PRO A 149 -15.33 -3.95 -0.44
C PRO A 149 -14.15 -3.39 0.34
N LEU A 150 -13.66 -4.12 1.36
CA LEU A 150 -12.43 -3.81 2.13
C LEU A 150 -11.58 -2.90 1.25
N PRO A 151 -11.31 -1.62 1.63
CA PRO A 151 -10.91 -0.57 0.68
C PRO A 151 -9.98 -1.21 -0.33
N ALA A 152 -10.49 -1.40 -1.55
CA ALA A 152 -9.88 -2.32 -2.50
C ALA A 152 -8.39 -2.00 -2.51
N ALA A 153 -7.56 -2.97 -2.10
CA ALA A 153 -6.15 -2.71 -1.77
C ALA A 153 -5.58 -1.80 -2.85
N ASN A 154 -5.01 -0.65 -2.47
CA ASN A 154 -4.69 0.39 -3.46
C ASN A 154 -3.88 -0.26 -4.59
N VAL A 155 -4.20 0.05 -5.83
CA VAL A 155 -3.58 -0.57 -7.01
C VAL A 155 -2.89 0.53 -7.79
N PHE A 156 -1.64 0.30 -8.17
CA PHE A 156 -0.89 1.22 -9.03
C PHE A 156 -0.05 0.43 -10.02
N ARG A 157 -0.72 -0.10 -11.06
CA ARG A 157 -0.09 -1.04 -11.99
C ARG A 157 -0.56 -0.88 -13.44
N PRO A 158 0.30 -1.21 -14.43
CA PRO A 158 -0.18 -1.43 -15.78
C PRO A 158 -1.21 -2.58 -15.76
N GLY A 159 -2.29 -2.44 -16.51
CA GLY A 159 -3.36 -3.40 -16.60
C GLY A 159 -2.92 -4.67 -17.33
N ASP A 160 -3.52 -5.80 -16.95
CA ASP A 160 -3.28 -7.11 -17.56
C ASP A 160 -4.10 -7.21 -18.86
N GLY A 161 -3.87 -6.31 -19.81
CA GLY A 161 -4.41 -6.45 -21.16
C GLY A 161 -3.75 -7.63 -21.85
N ALA A 162 -4.54 -8.54 -22.42
CA ALA A 162 -4.01 -9.57 -23.32
C ALA A 162 -3.11 -8.90 -24.37
N ALA A 163 -1.95 -9.50 -24.62
CA ALA A 163 -0.90 -8.95 -25.48
C ALA A 163 -1.48 -8.36 -26.79
N GLY A 164 -1.57 -7.03 -26.87
CA GLY A 164 -2.06 -6.33 -28.06
C GLY A 164 -2.92 -5.08 -27.81
N GLU A 165 -3.53 -4.91 -26.63
CA GLU A 165 -4.20 -3.64 -26.28
C GLU A 165 -3.21 -2.69 -25.58
N GLU A 166 -2.95 -1.54 -26.20
CA GLU A 166 -1.97 -0.56 -25.71
C GLU A 166 -2.29 -0.06 -24.29
N GLY A 167 -1.49 -0.47 -23.32
CA GLY A 167 -1.03 0.37 -22.20
C GLY A 167 -2.08 1.04 -21.32
N VAL A 168 -3.11 0.34 -20.84
CA VAL A 168 -4.05 0.93 -19.87
C VAL A 168 -3.59 0.64 -18.45
N TRP A 169 -3.39 1.67 -17.63
CA TRP A 169 -3.08 1.54 -16.20
C TRP A 169 -4.34 1.44 -15.36
N THR A 170 -4.28 0.59 -14.33
CA THR A 170 -5.33 0.47 -13.31
C THR A 170 -4.85 1.14 -12.03
N LEU A 171 -5.57 2.18 -11.62
CA LEU A 171 -5.27 2.96 -10.42
C LEU A 171 -6.45 2.84 -9.46
N THR A 172 -6.20 2.29 -8.28
CA THR A 172 -7.19 2.21 -7.20
C THR A 172 -6.66 2.92 -5.97
N TYR A 173 -7.42 3.87 -5.43
CA TYR A 173 -7.12 4.52 -4.16
C TYR A 173 -8.42 4.97 -3.48
N ASP A 174 -8.50 4.75 -2.17
CA ASP A 174 -9.69 5.08 -1.36
C ASP A 174 -11.00 4.46 -1.94
N GLY A 175 -10.89 3.22 -2.42
CA GLY A 175 -12.02 2.47 -2.99
C GLY A 175 -12.49 2.92 -4.38
N VAL A 176 -11.88 3.97 -4.96
CA VAL A 176 -12.17 4.43 -6.33
C VAL A 176 -11.15 3.81 -7.28
N THR A 177 -11.63 3.20 -8.37
CA THR A 177 -10.78 2.65 -9.43
C THR A 177 -10.97 3.42 -10.73
N VAL A 178 -9.87 3.80 -11.37
CA VAL A 178 -9.87 4.40 -12.70
C VAL A 178 -8.87 3.72 -13.63
N HIS A 179 -9.20 3.77 -14.92
CA HIS A 179 -8.31 3.33 -15.98
C HIS A 179 -7.78 4.54 -16.74
N VAL A 180 -6.46 4.63 -16.87
CA VAL A 180 -5.79 5.74 -17.55
C VAL A 180 -4.83 5.22 -18.63
N PRO A 181 -4.67 5.94 -19.76
CA PRO A 181 -3.66 5.57 -20.75
C PRO A 181 -2.25 5.63 -20.17
N ASP A 182 -1.35 4.87 -20.77
CA ASP A 182 0.06 4.84 -20.39
C ASP A 182 0.70 6.23 -20.51
N ALA A 183 1.51 6.54 -19.52
CA ALA A 183 2.27 7.77 -19.45
C ALA A 183 3.56 7.51 -18.69
N LYS A 184 4.67 8.04 -19.20
CA LYS A 184 6.00 7.92 -18.57
C LYS A 184 6.00 8.37 -17.11
N GLY A 185 5.22 9.39 -16.76
CA GLY A 185 5.09 9.85 -15.37
C GLY A 185 4.42 8.83 -14.44
N LEU A 186 3.59 7.90 -14.95
CA LEU A 186 3.04 6.79 -14.15
C LEU A 186 4.13 5.76 -13.84
N HIS A 187 5.04 5.48 -14.77
CA HIS A 187 6.21 4.65 -14.50
C HIS A 187 7.13 5.30 -13.46
N ASP A 188 7.40 6.61 -13.59
CA ASP A 188 8.20 7.37 -12.63
C ASP A 188 7.57 7.29 -11.21
N LEU A 189 6.25 7.50 -11.11
CA LEU A 189 5.49 7.39 -9.85
C LEU A 189 5.48 5.97 -9.27
N ARG A 190 5.31 4.93 -10.10
CA ARG A 190 5.36 3.53 -9.68
C ARG A 190 6.71 3.21 -9.03
N GLN A 191 7.81 3.68 -9.62
CA GLN A 191 9.15 3.45 -9.10
C GLN A 191 9.35 4.13 -7.74
N LEU A 192 8.78 5.33 -7.54
CA LEU A 192 8.80 6.02 -6.25
C LEU A 192 7.93 5.32 -5.20
N ILE A 193 6.71 4.88 -5.57
CA ILE A 193 5.80 4.15 -4.67
C ILE A 193 6.40 2.80 -4.26
N ALA A 194 7.16 2.14 -5.14
CA ALA A 194 7.89 0.91 -4.84
C ALA A 194 9.01 1.09 -3.81
N ASN A 195 9.50 2.32 -3.63
CA ASN A 195 10.65 2.64 -2.78
C ASN A 195 10.31 3.79 -1.81
N PRO A 196 9.34 3.61 -0.90
CA PRO A 196 8.91 4.67 0.01
C PRO A 196 10.08 5.11 0.91
N GLY A 197 10.24 6.42 1.07
CA GLY A 197 11.30 7.04 1.88
C GLY A 197 12.68 7.12 1.21
N THR A 198 12.89 6.44 0.08
CA THR A 198 14.18 6.40 -0.62
C THR A 198 14.28 7.48 -1.70
N GLY A 199 15.39 8.22 -1.70
CA GLY A 199 15.68 9.21 -2.76
C GLY A 199 16.19 8.55 -4.03
N ILE A 200 15.38 8.54 -5.07
CA ILE A 200 15.75 8.01 -6.38
C ILE A 200 16.32 9.14 -7.26
N PRO A 201 17.54 9.02 -7.80
CA PRO A 201 18.10 10.03 -8.70
C PRO A 201 17.23 10.23 -9.94
N ALA A 202 16.97 11.48 -10.33
CA ALA A 202 16.14 11.78 -11.50
C ALA A 202 16.70 11.20 -12.81
N THR A 203 18.02 11.03 -12.91
CA THR A 203 18.68 10.35 -14.05
C THR A 203 18.29 8.89 -14.18
N SER A 204 18.08 8.20 -13.06
CA SER A 204 17.67 6.79 -13.03
C SER A 204 16.20 6.61 -13.39
N LEU A 205 15.34 7.56 -13.04
CA LEU A 205 13.94 7.60 -13.47
C LEU A 205 13.83 7.89 -14.99
N LEU A 206 14.70 8.76 -15.52
CA LEU A 206 14.68 9.11 -16.94
C LEU A 206 15.08 7.95 -17.88
N SER A 207 15.99 7.06 -17.42
CA SER A 207 16.50 5.90 -18.16
C SER A 207 16.70 4.68 -17.23
N PRO A 208 15.73 3.76 -17.12
CA PRO A 208 15.79 2.63 -16.20
C PRO A 208 16.69 1.44 -16.64
N ASP A 209 17.70 1.66 -17.48
CA ASP A 209 18.64 0.62 -17.94
C ASP A 209 20.06 0.83 -17.36
N PRO A 210 20.51 0.01 -16.38
CA PRO A 210 21.81 0.15 -15.71
C PRO A 210 22.87 -0.73 -16.39
N GLY A 211 23.36 -0.31 -17.55
CA GLY A 211 24.39 -1.02 -18.31
C GLY A 211 25.72 -0.26 -18.43
N ALA A 212 26.33 0.20 -17.33
CA ALA A 212 27.74 0.63 -17.35
C ALA A 212 28.39 0.51 -15.95
N PRO A 213 29.55 -0.18 -15.81
CA PRO A 213 30.26 -0.27 -14.53
C PRO A 213 30.87 1.08 -14.15
N VAL A 214 30.71 1.49 -12.89
CA VAL A 214 31.47 2.60 -12.27
C VAL A 214 32.75 2.01 -11.66
N PRO A 215 33.96 2.44 -12.08
CA PRO A 215 35.19 2.02 -11.42
C PRO A 215 35.35 2.76 -10.06
N PRO A 216 35.92 2.12 -9.03
CA PRO A 216 36.19 2.80 -7.77
C PRO A 216 37.54 3.54 -7.83
N GLY A 217 37.57 4.73 -7.22
CA GLY A 217 38.80 5.36 -6.75
C GLY A 217 39.04 6.77 -7.26
N ALA A 218 38.90 7.76 -6.38
CA ALA A 218 40.02 8.52 -5.78
C ALA A 218 39.51 9.88 -5.29
N ASP A 219 39.62 10.13 -3.99
CA ASP A 219 39.61 11.49 -3.44
C ASP A 219 40.82 12.27 -3.97
N PRO A 220 40.66 13.59 -4.13
CA PRO A 220 41.36 14.47 -3.20
C PRO A 220 40.45 15.54 -2.59
N VAL A 221 40.55 15.63 -1.27
CA VAL A 221 40.05 16.66 -0.36
C VAL A 221 40.52 18.05 -0.81
N LEU A 222 39.57 18.90 -1.20
CA LEU A 222 39.53 20.36 -1.06
C LEU A 222 38.36 20.91 -1.88
N ASP A 223 37.17 21.03 -1.24
CA ASP A 223 36.20 22.15 -1.29
C ASP A 223 34.82 21.76 -0.69
N ASP A 224 34.76 20.74 0.19
CA ASP A 224 33.50 20.14 0.64
C ASP A 224 32.59 21.12 1.41
N GLU A 225 33.16 22.08 2.14
CA GLU A 225 32.36 23.06 2.88
C GLU A 225 31.68 24.07 1.94
N ALA A 226 32.40 24.55 0.92
CA ALA A 226 31.84 25.43 -0.10
C ALA A 226 30.78 24.69 -0.92
N ARG A 227 31.08 23.45 -1.34
CA ARG A 227 30.14 22.58 -2.06
C ARG A 227 28.89 22.29 -1.24
N ALA A 228 29.03 21.98 0.05
CA ALA A 228 27.90 21.74 0.95
C ALA A 228 27.06 23.00 1.18
N ARG A 229 27.67 24.20 1.23
CA ARG A 229 26.93 25.47 1.31
C ARG A 229 26.12 25.74 0.04
N TYR A 230 26.69 25.52 -1.13
CA TYR A 230 25.97 25.67 -2.40
C TYR A 230 24.88 24.62 -2.58
N GLN A 231 25.12 23.37 -2.17
CA GLN A 231 24.09 22.33 -2.17
C GLN A 231 22.91 22.69 -1.26
N ARG A 232 23.19 23.21 -0.05
CA ARG A 232 22.14 23.71 0.86
C ARG A 232 21.34 24.86 0.25
N HIS A 233 22.02 25.79 -0.42
CA HIS A 233 21.33 26.91 -1.08
C HIS A 233 20.44 26.45 -2.24
N LEU A 234 20.92 25.51 -3.06
CA LEU A 234 20.12 24.93 -4.14
C LEU A 234 18.91 24.15 -3.60
N ALA A 235 19.07 23.43 -2.49
CA ALA A 235 17.96 22.72 -1.84
C ALA A 235 16.91 23.70 -1.28
N ALA A 236 17.35 24.82 -0.68
CA ALA A 236 16.43 25.85 -0.19
C ALA A 236 15.63 26.52 -1.34
N LEU A 237 16.29 26.81 -2.47
CA LEU A 237 15.61 27.31 -3.67
C LEU A 237 14.61 26.29 -4.22
N ASP A 238 14.95 25.00 -4.19
CA ASP A 238 14.04 23.93 -4.61
C ASP A 238 12.78 23.87 -3.72
N GLU A 239 12.94 23.96 -2.40
CA GLU A 239 11.81 24.01 -1.47
C GLU A 239 10.94 25.26 -1.67
N GLU A 240 11.52 26.39 -2.05
CA GLU A 240 10.78 27.61 -2.37
C GLU A 240 10.02 27.55 -3.69
N ILE A 241 10.62 26.93 -4.70
CA ILE A 241 9.96 26.68 -6.00
C ILE A 241 8.76 25.75 -5.80
N ASP A 242 8.93 24.67 -5.03
CA ASP A 242 7.85 23.73 -4.75
C ASP A 242 6.72 24.37 -3.95
N ARG A 243 7.06 25.20 -2.94
CA ARG A 243 6.05 25.99 -2.20
C ARG A 243 5.32 27.00 -3.11
N ALA A 244 6.03 27.68 -4.00
CA ALA A 244 5.41 28.61 -4.94
C ALA A 244 4.46 27.90 -5.92
N ALA A 245 4.87 26.73 -6.43
CA ALA A 245 4.07 25.92 -7.33
C ALA A 245 2.83 25.33 -6.64
N ALA A 246 2.95 24.86 -5.40
CA ALA A 246 1.83 24.34 -4.62
C ALA A 246 0.76 25.41 -4.33
N LEU A 247 1.16 26.69 -4.29
CA LEU A 247 0.27 27.84 -4.08
C LEU A 247 -0.23 28.46 -5.41
N GLY A 248 0.06 27.85 -6.56
CA GLY A 248 -0.35 28.36 -7.88
C GLY A 248 0.31 29.69 -8.28
N ARG A 249 1.48 30.01 -7.70
CA ARG A 249 2.22 31.25 -7.97
C ARG A 249 3.26 31.02 -9.06
N ASP A 250 2.80 30.74 -10.28
CA ASP A 250 3.65 30.29 -11.39
C ASP A 250 4.73 31.31 -11.79
N GLU A 251 4.41 32.60 -11.76
CA GLU A 251 5.39 33.67 -12.02
C GLU A 251 6.53 33.67 -10.99
N LYS A 252 6.19 33.43 -9.71
CA LYS A 252 7.19 33.34 -8.62
C LYS A 252 8.05 32.09 -8.74
N ALA A 253 7.45 30.95 -9.09
CA ALA A 253 8.20 29.72 -9.35
C ALA A 253 9.18 29.91 -10.51
N THR A 254 8.76 30.59 -11.57
CA THR A 254 9.60 30.89 -12.74
C THR A 254 10.78 31.81 -12.38
N ALA A 255 10.56 32.83 -11.55
CA ALA A 255 11.62 33.72 -11.09
C ALA A 255 12.67 32.99 -10.24
N LEU A 256 12.23 32.15 -9.29
CA LEU A 256 13.11 31.32 -8.46
C LEU A 256 13.89 30.29 -9.30
N ASP A 257 13.27 29.71 -10.33
CA ASP A 257 13.95 28.84 -11.30
C ASP A 257 15.05 29.57 -12.07
N ALA A 258 14.84 30.85 -12.42
CA ALA A 258 15.85 31.68 -13.09
C ALA A 258 17.02 32.01 -12.16
N GLU A 259 16.75 32.35 -10.90
CA GLU A 259 17.77 32.59 -9.88
C GLU A 259 18.62 31.35 -9.61
N ARG A 260 17.96 30.20 -9.48
CA ARG A 260 18.64 28.90 -9.38
C ARG A 260 19.51 28.62 -10.59
N ALA A 261 19.02 28.89 -11.80
CA ALA A 261 19.80 28.70 -13.02
C ALA A 261 21.05 29.59 -13.07
N ALA A 262 20.96 30.83 -12.59
CA ALA A 262 22.09 31.75 -12.48
C ALA A 262 23.14 31.22 -11.48
N LEU A 263 22.72 30.77 -10.30
CA LEU A 263 23.62 30.20 -9.29
C LEU A 263 24.36 28.95 -9.81
N VAL A 264 23.67 28.08 -10.55
CA VAL A 264 24.31 26.91 -11.18
C VAL A 264 25.28 27.34 -12.29
N ALA A 265 24.97 28.39 -13.06
CA ALA A 265 25.87 28.91 -14.09
C ALA A 265 27.16 29.50 -13.47
N GLU A 266 27.05 30.22 -12.36
CA GLU A 266 28.19 30.74 -11.59
C GLU A 266 29.08 29.60 -11.06
N LEU A 267 28.47 28.55 -10.49
CA LEU A 267 29.21 27.37 -10.02
C LEU A 267 29.91 26.61 -11.16
N ARG A 268 29.29 26.56 -12.34
CA ARG A 268 29.93 25.98 -13.54
C ARG A 268 31.12 26.80 -14.01
N ALA A 269 31.04 28.13 -13.94
CA ALA A 269 32.15 29.01 -14.29
C ALA A 269 33.32 28.85 -13.31
N ALA A 270 33.01 28.76 -12.01
CA ALA A 270 34.01 28.56 -10.95
C ALA A 270 34.67 27.17 -11.00
N ALA A 271 33.92 26.11 -11.31
CA ALA A 271 34.42 24.73 -11.38
C ALA A 271 35.22 24.40 -12.66
N GLY A 272 35.46 25.37 -13.54
CA GLY A 272 36.11 25.18 -14.85
C GLY A 272 37.59 24.73 -14.83
N LEU A 273 38.28 24.80 -13.68
CA LEU A 273 39.73 24.59 -13.55
C LEU A 273 40.17 23.23 -12.93
N ALA A 274 39.24 22.38 -12.50
CA ALA A 274 39.55 21.03 -12.02
C ALA A 274 38.73 19.99 -12.81
N GLY A 275 39.40 19.04 -13.44
CA GLY A 275 38.86 18.16 -14.49
C GLY A 275 37.60 17.37 -14.15
N ARG A 276 36.50 17.68 -14.87
CA ARG A 276 35.32 16.85 -15.24
C ARG A 276 34.55 16.19 -14.07
N PRO A 277 33.23 16.51 -13.93
CA PRO A 277 32.27 15.90 -14.85
C PRO A 277 31.25 16.87 -15.47
N ARG A 278 31.69 17.69 -16.44
CA ARG A 278 30.87 18.57 -17.32
C ARG A 278 29.79 17.87 -18.18
N ARG A 279 29.49 16.56 -18.01
CA ARG A 279 28.41 15.85 -18.76
C ARG A 279 27.30 15.37 -17.84
N LEU A 280 27.64 15.05 -16.58
CA LEU A 280 26.68 14.58 -15.59
C LEU A 280 25.78 15.71 -15.10
N GLY A 281 26.30 16.93 -14.92
CA GLY A 281 25.50 18.08 -14.47
C GLY A 281 24.38 18.48 -15.44
N ASP A 282 24.67 18.55 -16.75
CA ASP A 282 23.66 18.90 -17.76
C ASP A 282 22.68 17.77 -18.04
N ALA A 283 23.12 16.51 -17.88
CA ALA A 283 22.24 15.34 -17.97
C ALA A 283 21.33 15.24 -16.74
N ALA A 284 21.86 15.46 -15.54
CA ALA A 284 21.10 15.45 -14.29
C ALA A 284 20.09 16.59 -14.22
N GLU A 285 20.48 17.79 -14.66
CA GLU A 285 19.57 18.94 -14.69
C GLU A 285 18.45 18.74 -15.73
N ARG A 286 18.77 18.20 -16.92
CA ARG A 286 17.74 17.81 -17.90
C ARG A 286 16.83 16.70 -17.37
N ALA A 287 17.39 15.70 -16.70
CA ALA A 287 16.63 14.61 -16.11
C ALA A 287 15.67 15.11 -15.04
N ARG A 288 16.15 15.93 -14.10
CA ARG A 288 15.31 16.61 -13.11
C ARG A 288 14.16 17.35 -13.77
N LYS A 289 14.44 18.25 -14.72
CA LYS A 289 13.40 19.06 -15.38
C LYS A 289 12.37 18.18 -16.09
N THR A 290 12.84 17.16 -16.80
CA THR A 290 11.97 16.25 -17.55
C THR A 290 11.10 15.40 -16.62
N VAL A 291 11.68 14.80 -15.59
CA VAL A 291 10.95 13.96 -14.60
C VAL A 291 9.95 14.81 -13.82
N THR A 292 10.36 15.99 -13.35
CA THR A 292 9.46 16.92 -12.65
C THR A 292 8.27 17.32 -13.53
N ALA A 293 8.53 17.66 -14.81
CA ALA A 293 7.48 18.00 -15.75
C ALA A 293 6.54 16.81 -16.03
N ARG A 294 7.07 15.59 -16.18
CA ARG A 294 6.28 14.37 -16.40
C ARG A 294 5.38 14.05 -15.21
N ILE A 295 5.93 14.08 -13.98
CA ILE A 295 5.17 13.83 -12.76
C ILE A 295 4.07 14.89 -12.62
N ARG A 296 4.39 16.18 -12.80
CA ARG A 296 3.39 17.26 -12.73
C ARG A 296 2.29 17.13 -13.80
N ASP A 297 2.63 16.78 -15.04
CA ASP A 297 1.65 16.54 -16.10
C ASP A 297 0.72 15.35 -15.79
N THR A 298 1.28 14.25 -15.27
CA THR A 298 0.49 13.09 -14.84
C THR A 298 -0.44 13.46 -13.69
N LEU A 299 0.01 14.19 -12.68
CA LEU A 299 -0.82 14.62 -11.55
C LEU A 299 -1.96 15.53 -12.01
N ARG A 300 -1.70 16.45 -12.95
CA ARG A 300 -2.74 17.29 -13.55
C ARG A 300 -3.80 16.48 -14.31
N LYS A 301 -3.39 15.44 -15.04
CA LYS A 301 -4.33 14.52 -15.71
C LYS A 301 -5.15 13.70 -14.72
N LEU A 302 -4.53 13.33 -13.58
CA LEU A 302 -5.21 12.61 -12.51
C LEU A 302 -6.21 13.49 -11.74
N ASP A 303 -6.09 14.82 -11.73
CA ASP A 303 -7.10 15.67 -11.07
C ASP A 303 -8.50 15.46 -11.61
N VAL A 304 -8.63 15.29 -12.92
CA VAL A 304 -9.92 15.13 -13.59
C VAL A 304 -10.50 13.73 -13.36
N ARG A 305 -9.64 12.71 -13.28
CA ARG A 305 -10.06 11.31 -13.27
C ARG A 305 -10.08 10.72 -11.86
N HIS A 306 -9.10 11.06 -11.03
CA HIS A 306 -8.92 10.54 -9.68
C HIS A 306 -8.33 11.62 -8.73
N PRO A 307 -9.13 12.63 -8.34
CA PRO A 307 -8.64 13.78 -7.57
C PRO A 307 -8.06 13.39 -6.20
N ALA A 308 -8.63 12.38 -5.53
CA ALA A 308 -8.12 11.88 -4.24
C ALA A 308 -6.68 11.31 -4.35
N LEU A 309 -6.40 10.50 -5.37
CA LEU A 309 -5.06 9.97 -5.62
C LEU A 309 -4.08 11.09 -6.01
N ALA A 310 -4.53 12.04 -6.83
CA ALA A 310 -3.70 13.19 -7.21
C ALA A 310 -3.31 14.04 -5.98
N ALA A 311 -4.26 14.29 -5.06
CA ALA A 311 -4.02 14.99 -3.80
C ALA A 311 -3.02 14.24 -2.91
N HIS A 312 -3.21 12.92 -2.73
CA HIS A 312 -2.29 12.07 -1.98
C HIS A 312 -0.87 12.12 -2.55
N LEU A 313 -0.71 11.94 -3.85
CA LEU A 313 0.60 11.95 -4.50
C LEU A 313 1.28 13.32 -4.44
N ARG A 314 0.54 14.43 -4.53
CA ARG A 314 1.12 15.77 -4.33
C ARG A 314 1.63 16.01 -2.92
N ALA A 315 0.91 15.52 -1.92
CA ALA A 315 1.31 15.65 -0.53
C ALA A 315 2.50 14.76 -0.16
N SER A 316 2.75 13.70 -0.94
CA SER A 316 3.71 12.66 -0.60
C SER A 316 4.92 12.57 -1.52
N VAL A 317 4.87 13.11 -2.74
CA VAL A 317 6.00 13.08 -3.69
C VAL A 317 6.77 14.39 -3.63
N THR A 318 8.06 14.31 -3.35
CA THR A 318 8.99 15.44 -3.49
C THR A 318 9.83 15.24 -4.75
N THR A 319 9.86 16.25 -5.61
CA THR A 319 10.64 16.22 -6.86
C THR A 319 11.89 17.08 -6.74
N GLY A 320 13.00 16.63 -7.33
CA GLY A 320 14.27 17.35 -7.26
C GLY A 320 15.37 16.63 -8.02
N THR A 321 16.63 16.85 -7.64
CA THR A 321 17.75 16.03 -8.12
C THR A 321 17.57 14.55 -7.74
N HIS A 322 16.98 14.34 -6.56
CA HIS A 322 16.46 13.07 -6.08
C HIS A 322 14.96 13.23 -5.87
N CYS A 323 14.18 12.28 -6.36
CA CYS A 323 12.74 12.23 -6.16
C CYS A 323 12.43 11.21 -5.06
N THR A 324 11.51 11.54 -4.16
CA THR A 324 11.12 10.68 -3.03
C THR A 324 9.61 10.58 -2.94
N TYR A 325 9.13 9.45 -2.43
CA TYR A 325 7.74 9.29 -2.00
C TYR A 325 7.71 9.04 -0.48
N ARG A 326 7.09 9.96 0.27
CA ARG A 326 6.97 9.95 1.72
C ARG A 326 5.54 10.36 2.12
N PRO A 327 4.61 9.41 2.22
CA PRO A 327 3.24 9.73 2.62
C PRO A 327 3.16 10.02 4.12
N ALA A 328 2.22 10.88 4.52
CA ALA A 328 1.97 11.19 5.93
C ALA A 328 1.36 10.00 6.69
N GLU A 329 0.55 9.20 6.00
CA GLU A 329 0.01 7.94 6.48
C GLU A 329 0.48 6.78 5.59
N PRO A 330 0.75 5.58 6.13
CA PRO A 330 1.17 4.43 5.33
C PRO A 330 0.07 4.02 4.34
N ALA A 331 0.30 4.26 3.04
CA ALA A 331 -0.56 3.79 1.97
C ALA A 331 0.11 2.62 1.24
N HIS A 332 -0.45 1.42 1.39
CA HIS A 332 0.03 0.23 0.70
C HIS A 332 -0.57 0.13 -0.70
N PHE A 333 0.27 0.04 -1.72
CA PHE A 333 -0.13 -0.16 -3.11
C PHE A 333 0.33 -1.53 -3.62
N ARG A 334 -0.53 -2.22 -4.35
CA ARG A 334 -0.19 -3.35 -5.22
C ARG A 334 0.31 -2.79 -6.54
N LEU A 335 1.59 -3.04 -6.81
CA LEU A 335 2.30 -2.66 -8.03
C LEU A 335 2.27 -3.83 -9.01
#